data_AF-A0A524QRJ6-F1
#
_entry.id   AF-A0A524QRJ6-F1
#
_cell.length_a   1.000
_cell.length_b   1.000
_cell.length_c   1.000
_cell.angle_alpha   90.00
_cell.angle_beta   90.00
_cell.angle_gamma   90.00
#
_symmetry.space_group_name_H-M   'P 1'
#
loop_
_entity.id
_entity.type
_entity.pdbx_description
1 polymer ?
#
loop_
_entity_poly.entity_id
_entity_poly.type
_entity_poly.pdbx_seq_one_letter_code
_entity_poly.pdbx_strand_id
1 'polypeptide(L)'
;MNEQDKDPYYHQRLQMVQLQLAARDITDTKVLDAMAKVPRHQFVPPQYRNESYYDGPLSIGLGQTISQPYIVALMTQLAHIDSNSKVLEIGTGSGYQAAVLASLVDHVYTIEIVEPLCCRAESTLTQLGYSNVSV
;
A
#
# COMPACT_ATOMS: atom_id res chain seq x y z
N MET A 1 18.34 -19.06 -3.03
CA MET A 1 18.13 -17.64 -3.38
C MET A 1 16.97 -17.16 -2.54
N ASN A 2 17.19 -16.21 -1.63
CA ASN A 2 16.11 -15.64 -0.82
C ASN A 2 15.14 -14.90 -1.76
N GLU A 3 13.84 -14.85 -1.44
CA GLU A 3 12.87 -14.03 -2.18
C GLU A 3 13.29 -12.55 -2.24
N GLN A 4 14.06 -12.10 -1.25
CA GLN A 4 14.66 -10.78 -1.16
C GLN A 4 15.62 -10.46 -2.32
N ASP A 5 16.28 -11.46 -2.92
CA ASP A 5 17.18 -11.27 -4.07
C ASP A 5 16.43 -11.13 -5.41
N LYS A 6 15.11 -11.38 -5.44
CA LYS A 6 14.31 -11.35 -6.67
C LYS A 6 13.55 -10.04 -6.87
N ASP A 7 13.31 -9.26 -5.82
CA ASP A 7 12.61 -7.98 -5.90
C ASP A 7 13.63 -6.83 -6.06
N PRO A 8 13.77 -6.24 -7.27
CA PRO A 8 14.74 -5.16 -7.50
C PRO A 8 14.46 -3.90 -6.67
N TYR A 9 13.28 -3.79 -6.05
CA TYR A 9 12.87 -2.67 -5.23
C TYR A 9 13.03 -2.89 -3.72
N TYR A 10 13.53 -4.05 -3.29
CA TYR A 10 13.60 -4.43 -1.87
C TYR A 10 14.32 -3.39 -1.01
N HIS A 11 15.53 -2.97 -1.43
CA HIS A 11 16.31 -1.99 -0.68
C HIS A 11 15.65 -0.61 -0.64
N GLN A 12 15.04 -0.17 -1.74
CA GLN A 12 14.34 1.13 -1.80
C GLN A 12 13.13 1.14 -0.85
N ARG A 13 12.41 0.02 -0.74
CA ARG A 13 11.30 -0.12 0.22
C ARG A 13 11.77 0.01 1.66
N LEU A 14 12.83 -0.72 2.03
CA LEU A 14 13.37 -0.64 3.39
C LEU A 14 13.92 0.75 3.72
N GLN A 15 14.60 1.38 2.77
CA GLN A 15 15.08 2.76 2.93
C GLN A 15 13.92 3.74 3.12
N MET A 16 12.82 3.59 2.37
CA MET A 16 11.62 4.41 2.57
C MET A 16 11.07 4.25 4.00
N VAL A 17 10.94 3.01 4.48
CA VAL A 17 10.46 2.76 5.85
C VAL A 17 11.39 3.38 6.89
N GLN A 18 12.71 3.18 6.77
CA GLN A 18 13.68 3.67 7.76
C GLN A 18 13.83 5.19 7.74
N LEU A 19 14.04 5.77 6.55
CA LEU A 19 14.45 7.17 6.40
C LEU A 19 13.27 8.14 6.23
N GLN A 20 12.14 7.67 5.71
CA GLN A 20 10.99 8.52 5.37
C GLN A 20 9.79 8.31 6.29
N LEU A 21 9.72 7.19 7.04
CA LEU A 21 8.64 6.91 7.99
C LEU A 21 9.15 6.91 9.44
N ALA A 22 10.00 5.95 9.79
CA ALA A 22 10.46 5.73 11.17
C ALA A 22 11.33 6.86 11.71
N ALA A 23 12.13 7.51 10.85
CA ALA A 23 12.92 8.69 11.21
C ALA A 23 12.07 9.95 11.51
N ARG A 24 10.76 9.89 11.26
CA ARG A 24 9.81 10.98 11.56
C ARG A 24 8.99 10.62 12.79
N ASP A 25 7.70 10.33 12.61
CA ASP A 25 6.71 10.15 13.68
C ASP A 25 5.83 8.89 13.48
N ILE A 26 6.20 8.01 12.55
CA ILE A 26 5.58 6.70 12.42
C ILE A 26 6.28 5.74 13.39
N THR A 27 5.63 5.47 14.51
CA THR A 27 6.16 4.68 15.63
C THR A 27 5.50 3.32 15.78
N ASP A 28 4.35 3.09 15.15
CA ASP A 28 3.67 1.79 15.17
C ASP A 28 4.46 0.77 14.36
N THR A 29 5.07 -0.19 15.06
CA THR A 29 5.91 -1.22 14.44
C THR A 29 5.12 -2.12 13.48
N LYS A 30 3.84 -2.39 13.76
CA LYS A 30 3.01 -3.19 12.86
C LYS A 30 2.79 -2.46 11.54
N VAL A 31 2.56 -1.16 11.59
CA VAL A 31 2.44 -0.31 10.39
C VAL A 31 3.76 -0.30 9.61
N LEU A 32 4.90 -0.11 10.28
CA LEU A 32 6.21 -0.14 9.62
C LEU A 32 6.48 -1.50 8.95
N ASP A 33 6.13 -2.61 9.62
CA ASP A 33 6.27 -3.96 9.07
C ASP A 33 5.36 -4.17 7.84
N ALA A 34 4.11 -3.69 7.90
CA ALA A 34 3.22 -3.72 6.75
C ALA A 34 3.80 -2.91 5.56
N MET A 35 4.28 -1.70 5.81
CA MET A 35 4.91 -0.85 4.80
C MET A 35 6.18 -1.49 4.19
N ALA A 36 6.93 -2.26 4.99
CA ALA A 36 8.10 -3.03 4.54
C ALA A 36 7.72 -4.29 3.75
N LYS A 37 6.52 -4.84 3.96
CA LYS A 37 6.05 -6.06 3.28
C LYS A 37 5.34 -5.77 1.96
N VAL A 38 4.46 -4.76 1.92
CA VAL A 38 3.61 -4.50 0.75
C VAL A 38 4.43 -3.92 -0.43
N PRO A 39 4.43 -4.57 -1.61
CA PRO A 39 5.22 -4.13 -2.75
C PRO A 39 4.58 -2.96 -3.49
N ARG A 40 4.76 -1.74 -2.97
CA ARG A 40 4.18 -0.50 -3.53
C ARG A 40 4.32 -0.36 -5.06
N HIS A 41 5.47 -0.74 -5.60
CA HIS A 41 5.76 -0.70 -7.04
C HIS A 41 4.83 -1.56 -7.92
N GLN A 42 4.13 -2.54 -7.36
CA GLN A 42 3.13 -3.35 -8.07
C GLN A 42 1.82 -2.58 -8.28
N PHE A 43 1.57 -1.56 -7.45
CA PHE A 43 0.39 -0.68 -7.49
C PHE A 43 0.65 0.62 -8.27
N VAL A 44 1.82 0.74 -8.91
CA VAL A 44 2.28 1.92 -9.63
C VAL A 44 2.38 1.60 -11.13
N PRO A 45 1.91 2.48 -12.03
CA PRO A 45 2.07 2.30 -13.47
C PRO A 45 3.55 2.11 -13.86
N PRO A 46 3.86 1.28 -14.89
CA PRO A 46 5.23 0.91 -15.25
C PRO A 46 6.19 2.10 -15.39
N GLN A 47 5.74 3.22 -15.97
CA GLN A 47 6.55 4.41 -16.21
C GLN A 47 7.00 5.13 -14.92
N TYR A 48 6.31 4.93 -13.80
CA TYR A 48 6.62 5.58 -12.52
C TYR A 48 7.28 4.62 -11.51
N ARG A 49 7.57 3.37 -11.90
CA ARG A 49 8.04 2.36 -10.94
C ARG A 49 9.37 2.73 -10.27
N ASN A 50 10.27 3.42 -10.98
CA ASN A 50 11.53 3.90 -10.42
C ASN A 50 11.34 4.90 -9.26
N GLU A 51 10.18 5.56 -9.20
CA GLU A 51 9.82 6.54 -8.18
C GLU A 51 8.91 5.94 -7.09
N SER A 52 8.61 4.64 -7.13
CA SER A 52 7.60 4.00 -6.28
C SER A 52 7.77 4.23 -4.78
N TYR A 53 9.00 4.49 -4.31
CA TYR A 53 9.34 4.65 -2.89
C TYR A 53 9.87 6.05 -2.55
N TYR A 54 9.66 7.01 -3.46
CA TYR A 54 9.76 8.42 -3.12
C TYR A 54 8.58 8.84 -2.25
N ASP A 55 8.79 9.72 -1.26
CA ASP A 55 7.71 10.26 -0.41
C ASP A 55 6.86 11.30 -1.15
N GLY A 56 6.20 10.88 -2.22
CA GLY A 56 5.33 11.73 -3.03
C GLY A 56 4.19 10.95 -3.69
N PRO A 57 3.13 11.64 -4.10
CA PRO A 57 2.07 11.02 -4.87
C PRO A 57 2.54 10.72 -6.30
N LEU A 58 2.07 9.61 -6.87
CA LEU A 58 2.32 9.26 -8.28
C LEU A 58 0.99 9.11 -9.02
N SER A 59 0.93 9.53 -10.27
CA SER A 59 -0.30 9.35 -11.07
C SER A 59 -0.56 7.86 -11.33
N ILE A 60 -1.83 7.45 -11.19
CA ILE A 60 -2.32 6.11 -11.55
C ILE A 60 -3.25 6.14 -12.77
N GLY A 61 -3.28 7.28 -13.46
CA GLY A 61 -4.22 7.58 -14.55
C GLY A 61 -5.58 8.06 -14.04
N LEU A 62 -6.45 8.45 -14.97
CA LEU A 62 -7.86 8.82 -14.69
C LEU A 62 -8.01 9.97 -13.68
N GLY A 63 -7.03 10.88 -13.66
CA GLY A 63 -6.98 12.01 -12.73
C GLY A 63 -6.68 11.64 -11.27
N GLN A 64 -6.35 10.38 -10.98
CA GLN A 64 -6.09 9.90 -9.63
C GLN A 64 -4.59 9.70 -9.37
N THR A 65 -4.24 9.63 -8.08
CA THR A 65 -2.88 9.36 -7.60
C THR A 65 -2.85 8.28 -6.54
N ILE A 66 -1.78 7.49 -6.50
CA ILE A 66 -1.43 6.72 -5.31
C ILE A 66 -0.80 7.67 -4.28
N SER A 67 -1.37 7.73 -3.08
CA SER A 67 -0.93 8.61 -1.98
C SER A 67 0.52 8.38 -1.61
N GLN A 68 1.24 9.41 -1.17
CA GLN A 68 2.62 9.27 -0.70
C GLN A 68 2.74 8.27 0.46
N PRO A 69 3.84 7.49 0.54
CA PRO A 69 4.07 6.51 1.62
C PRO A 69 3.85 7.05 3.03
N TYR A 70 4.29 8.27 3.33
CA TYR A 70 4.11 8.86 4.66
C TYR A 70 2.65 8.99 5.06
N ILE A 71 1.80 9.48 4.15
CA ILE A 71 0.37 9.67 4.43
C ILE A 71 -0.33 8.32 4.64
N VAL A 72 0.02 7.31 3.85
CA VAL A 72 -0.50 5.94 4.02
C VAL A 72 -0.16 5.42 5.41
N ALA A 73 1.10 5.53 5.83
CA ALA A 73 1.54 5.08 7.15
C ALA A 73 0.88 5.87 8.29
N LEU A 74 0.80 7.20 8.17
CA LEU A 74 0.20 8.09 9.17
C LEU A 74 -1.29 7.77 9.35
N MET A 75 -2.05 7.68 8.27
CA MET A 75 -3.48 7.33 8.32
C MET A 75 -3.70 5.96 8.97
N THR A 76 -2.87 4.98 8.61
CA THR A 76 -2.96 3.62 9.15
C THR A 76 -2.66 3.59 10.65
N GLN A 77 -1.61 4.30 11.10
CA GLN A 77 -1.28 4.41 12.53
C GLN A 77 -2.39 5.09 13.34
N LEU A 78 -2.96 6.18 12.81
CA LEU A 78 -4.02 6.93 13.49
C LEU A 78 -5.37 6.19 13.51
N ALA A 79 -5.56 5.21 12.65
CA ALA A 79 -6.77 4.39 12.63
C ALA A 79 -6.88 3.44 13.85
N HIS A 80 -5.77 3.20 14.56
CA HIS A 80 -5.71 2.33 15.75
C HIS A 80 -6.39 0.96 15.55
N ILE A 81 -6.16 0.37 14.38
CA ILE A 81 -6.71 -0.92 13.96
C ILE A 81 -5.90 -2.09 14.52
N ASP A 82 -6.56 -3.25 14.63
CA ASP A 82 -5.96 -4.50 15.04
C ASP A 82 -6.38 -5.67 14.15
N SER A 83 -5.86 -6.87 14.44
CA SER A 83 -6.11 -8.08 13.66
C SER A 83 -7.57 -8.57 13.66
N ASN A 84 -8.43 -8.04 14.53
CA ASN A 84 -9.84 -8.39 14.60
C ASN A 84 -10.73 -7.33 13.92
N SER A 85 -10.13 -6.24 13.46
CA SER A 85 -10.86 -5.12 12.86
C SER A 85 -11.41 -5.48 11.48
N LYS A 86 -12.59 -4.94 11.15
CA LYS A 86 -13.12 -4.90 9.78
C LYS A 86 -13.14 -3.46 9.32
N VAL A 87 -12.43 -3.17 8.23
CA VAL A 87 -12.18 -1.81 7.77
C VAL A 87 -13.00 -1.52 6.51
N LEU A 88 -13.57 -0.31 6.43
CA LEU A 88 -14.08 0.25 5.18
C LEU A 88 -13.12 1.36 4.71
N GLU A 89 -12.54 1.17 3.54
CA GLU A 89 -11.78 2.19 2.80
C GLU A 89 -12.68 2.82 1.73
N ILE A 90 -12.64 4.14 1.61
CA ILE A 90 -13.35 4.88 0.56
C ILE A 90 -12.32 5.49 -0.38
N GLY A 91 -12.35 5.05 -1.64
CA GLY A 91 -11.38 5.40 -2.67
C GLY A 91 -10.27 4.36 -2.78
N THR A 92 -10.55 3.20 -3.38
CA THR A 92 -9.56 2.14 -3.59
C THR A 92 -8.35 2.62 -4.40
N GLY A 93 -8.58 3.43 -5.44
CA GLY A 93 -7.53 3.96 -6.29
C GLY A 93 -6.67 2.86 -6.91
N SER A 94 -5.41 2.75 -6.46
CA SER A 94 -4.52 1.68 -6.91
C SER A 94 -4.70 0.37 -6.16
N GLY A 95 -5.32 0.37 -4.98
CA GLY A 95 -5.40 -0.77 -4.06
C GLY A 95 -4.23 -0.85 -3.06
N TYR A 96 -3.27 0.08 -3.08
CA TYR A 96 -2.10 0.01 -2.19
C TYR A 96 -2.46 0.17 -0.71
N GLN A 97 -3.31 1.13 -0.36
CA GLN A 97 -3.72 1.34 1.03
C GLN A 97 -4.58 0.16 1.53
N ALA A 98 -5.48 -0.38 0.69
CA ALA A 98 -6.18 -1.64 0.97
C ALA A 98 -5.20 -2.78 1.32
N ALA A 99 -4.13 -2.97 0.54
CA ALA A 99 -3.12 -4.01 0.78
C ALA A 99 -2.35 -3.80 2.10
N VAL A 100 -2.06 -2.54 2.46
CA VAL A 100 -1.44 -2.19 3.75
C VAL A 100 -2.39 -2.53 4.90
N LEU A 101 -3.65 -2.12 4.82
CA LEU A 101 -4.68 -2.42 5.82
C LEU A 101 -4.89 -3.94 5.97
N ALA A 102 -4.97 -4.67 4.86
CA ALA A 102 -5.19 -6.11 4.82
C ALA A 102 -4.08 -6.91 5.51
N SER A 103 -2.89 -6.32 5.67
CA SER A 103 -1.77 -6.92 6.41
C SER A 103 -1.93 -6.80 7.93
N LEU A 104 -2.92 -6.03 8.41
CA LEU A 104 -3.08 -5.63 9.80
C LEU A 104 -4.43 -6.05 10.41
N VAL A 105 -5.43 -6.40 9.59
CA VAL A 105 -6.83 -6.56 10.00
C VAL A 105 -7.44 -7.87 9.53
N ASP A 106 -8.63 -8.21 10.04
CA ASP A 106 -9.39 -9.40 9.62
C ASP A 106 -9.83 -9.27 8.16
N HIS A 107 -10.52 -8.18 7.82
CA HIS A 107 -11.02 -7.94 6.46
C HIS A 107 -11.06 -6.46 6.09
N VAL A 108 -10.78 -6.16 4.83
CA VAL A 108 -10.92 -4.82 4.25
C VAL A 108 -12.02 -4.83 3.19
N TYR A 109 -13.01 -3.98 3.34
CA TYR A 109 -13.92 -3.58 2.27
C TYR A 109 -13.42 -2.25 1.71
N THR A 110 -13.27 -2.13 0.41
CA THR A 110 -12.83 -0.89 -0.23
C THR A 110 -13.79 -0.57 -1.37
N ILE A 111 -14.09 0.72 -1.57
CA ILE A 111 -15.00 1.15 -2.64
C ILE A 111 -14.32 2.13 -3.59
N GLU A 112 -14.60 1.99 -4.88
CA GLU A 112 -14.08 2.86 -5.94
C GLU A 112 -15.19 3.24 -6.91
N ILE A 113 -15.24 4.53 -7.26
CA ILE A 113 -16.25 5.08 -8.16
C ILE A 113 -15.85 4.93 -9.63
N VAL A 114 -14.55 4.87 -9.91
CA VAL A 114 -14.00 4.74 -11.26
C VAL A 114 -13.77 3.26 -11.57
N GLU A 115 -14.70 2.65 -12.31
CA GLU A 115 -14.69 1.21 -12.66
C GLU A 115 -13.31 0.70 -13.18
N PRO A 116 -12.59 1.38 -14.09
CA PRO A 116 -11.26 0.92 -14.51
C PRO A 116 -10.17 0.93 -13.41
N LEU A 117 -10.34 1.70 -12.33
CA LEU A 117 -9.47 1.63 -11.15
C LEU A 117 -9.85 0.45 -10.28
N CYS A 118 -11.14 0.23 -10.04
CA CYS A 118 -11.67 -0.93 -9.32
C CYS A 118 -11.12 -2.25 -9.90
N CYS A 119 -11.32 -2.50 -11.20
CA CYS A 119 -10.88 -3.75 -11.84
C CYS A 119 -9.35 -3.96 -11.74
N ARG A 120 -8.58 -2.87 -11.85
CA ARG A 120 -7.12 -2.92 -11.78
C ARG A 120 -6.62 -3.18 -10.35
N ALA A 121 -7.22 -2.52 -9.37
CA ALA A 121 -6.91 -2.75 -7.97
C ALA A 121 -7.24 -4.20 -7.58
N GLU A 122 -8.44 -4.69 -7.91
CA GLU A 122 -8.86 -6.06 -7.65
C GLU A 122 -7.91 -7.09 -8.30
N SER A 123 -7.55 -6.87 -9.57
CA SER A 123 -6.60 -7.74 -10.28
C SER A 123 -5.23 -7.76 -9.60
N THR A 124 -4.70 -6.60 -9.21
CA THR A 124 -3.40 -6.48 -8.54
C THR A 124 -3.41 -7.14 -7.16
N LEU A 125 -4.45 -6.89 -6.36
CA LEU A 125 -4.63 -7.49 -5.04
C LEU A 125 -4.72 -9.02 -5.12
N THR A 126 -5.49 -9.53 -6.09
CA THR A 126 -5.61 -10.97 -6.34
C THR A 126 -4.28 -11.59 -6.76
N GLN A 127 -3.54 -10.96 -7.68
CA GLN A 127 -2.22 -11.43 -8.12
C GLN A 127 -1.21 -11.48 -6.98
N LEU A 128 -1.31 -10.55 -6.02
CA LEU A 128 -0.46 -10.50 -4.83
C LEU A 128 -0.96 -11.39 -3.68
N GLY A 129 -2.09 -12.08 -3.85
CA GLY A 129 -2.61 -13.06 -2.89
C GLY A 129 -3.40 -12.46 -1.72
N TYR A 130 -3.92 -11.23 -1.85
CA TYR A 130 -4.78 -10.64 -0.83
C TYR A 130 -6.20 -11.22 -0.91
N SER A 131 -6.47 -12.23 -0.09
CA SER A 131 -7.79 -12.91 -0.04
C SER A 131 -8.79 -12.26 0.92
N ASN A 132 -8.34 -11.34 1.79
CA ASN A 132 -9.16 -10.63 2.79
C ASN A 132 -9.46 -9.19 2.39
N VAL A 133 -9.52 -8.90 1.09
CA VAL A 133 -9.93 -7.61 0.53
C VAL A 133 -11.10 -7.82 -0.41
N SER A 134 -12.14 -7.02 -0.25
CA SER A 134 -13.28 -6.93 -1.17
C SER A 134 -13.34 -5.53 -1.76
N VAL A 135 -13.19 -5.44 -3.08
CA VAL A 135 -13.27 -4.20 -3.87
C VAL A 135 -14.68 -4.03 -4.45
#